data_AF-A0A948KCX5-F1
#
_entry.id   AF-A0A948KCX5-F1
#
_cell.length_a   1.000
_cell.length_b   1.000
_cell.length_c   1.000
_cell.angle_alpha   90.00
_cell.angle_beta   90.00
_cell.angle_gamma   90.00
#
_symmetry.space_group_name_H-M   'P 1'
#
loop_
_entity.id
_entity.type
_entity.pdbx_description
1 polymer ?
#
loop_
_entity_poly.entity_id
_entity_poly.type
_entity_poly.pdbx_seq_one_letter_code
_entity_poly.pdbx_strand_id
1 'polypeptide(L)'
;MFLGMRGTGDWVADQRPLNWREQILYLYPNGQAPLTAILSMLSSEKVDDPQFHWWTQEQSAVAGAVAGIYTLPDLTIAYVGGGVAGDVVYVQITTVLANRIRSGHQILLRDASDYRVDVVGKITGVTRGTTNSVLAVKLLEDDNNATAAPAHDLSDCDNFKIIGNINPEGGEMPDAIALNPVKVYNYTQIFRTPLSLTRTALKTRLRTGDQYQKAKSEALEMHSWEMELAYL
;
A
#
# COMPACT_ATOMS: atom_id res chain seq x y z
N MET A 1 -28.45 -51.28 -36.60
CA MET A 1 -29.24 -51.29 -35.36
C MET A 1 -30.03 -52.59 -35.33
N PHE A 2 -29.89 -53.37 -34.25
CA PHE A 2 -30.68 -54.56 -33.98
C PHE A 2 -32.13 -54.14 -33.66
N LEU A 3 -33.10 -54.82 -34.26
CA LEU A 3 -34.52 -54.52 -34.17
C LEU A 3 -35.04 -54.84 -32.75
N GLY A 4 -35.45 -53.82 -31.98
CA GLY A 4 -36.12 -54.01 -30.67
C GLY A 4 -35.43 -53.40 -29.44
N MET A 5 -34.30 -52.69 -29.58
CA MET A 5 -33.65 -52.03 -28.42
C MET A 5 -34.28 -50.65 -28.17
N ARG A 6 -35.12 -50.53 -27.12
CA ARG A 6 -35.70 -49.25 -26.68
C ARG A 6 -34.60 -48.31 -26.15
N GLY A 7 -34.39 -47.19 -26.82
CA GLY A 7 -33.40 -46.18 -26.45
C GLY A 7 -33.98 -45.08 -25.56
N THR A 8 -33.12 -44.22 -25.04
CA THR A 8 -33.48 -43.05 -24.20
C THR A 8 -34.34 -42.00 -24.92
N GLY A 9 -34.60 -42.16 -26.22
CA GLY A 9 -35.51 -41.34 -27.03
C GLY A 9 -36.90 -41.95 -27.27
N ASP A 10 -37.16 -43.21 -26.85
CA ASP A 10 -38.44 -43.90 -27.10
C ASP A 10 -39.47 -43.73 -25.95
N TRP A 11 -39.22 -42.80 -25.03
CA TRP A 11 -39.98 -42.62 -23.80
C TRP A 11 -40.89 -41.40 -23.97
N VAL A 12 -42.13 -41.48 -23.48
CA VAL A 12 -43.06 -40.33 -23.52
C VAL A 12 -42.49 -39.21 -22.63
N ALA A 13 -42.76 -37.94 -22.98
CA ALA A 13 -42.33 -36.79 -22.18
C ALA A 13 -42.63 -37.00 -20.69
N ASP A 14 -41.63 -36.72 -19.83
CA ASP A 14 -41.68 -36.85 -18.36
C ASP A 14 -41.83 -38.27 -17.78
N GLN A 15 -41.62 -39.32 -18.57
CA GLN A 15 -41.73 -40.71 -18.09
C GLN A 15 -40.54 -41.17 -17.20
N ARG A 16 -39.44 -40.43 -17.13
CA ARG A 16 -38.28 -40.73 -16.28
C ARG A 16 -38.20 -39.75 -15.09
N PRO A 17 -37.93 -40.22 -13.85
CA PRO A 17 -37.61 -39.32 -12.74
C PRO A 17 -36.36 -38.51 -13.09
N LEU A 18 -36.50 -37.19 -13.19
CA LEU A 18 -35.41 -36.27 -13.45
C LEU A 18 -34.68 -35.97 -12.13
N ASN A 19 -33.35 -36.07 -12.14
CA ASN A 19 -32.52 -35.61 -11.03
C ASN A 19 -32.30 -34.11 -11.19
N TRP A 20 -32.85 -33.34 -10.26
CA TRP A 20 -32.64 -31.90 -10.16
C TRP A 20 -31.36 -31.70 -9.35
N ARG A 21 -30.46 -30.82 -9.82
CA ARG A 21 -29.31 -30.42 -9.03
C ARG A 21 -29.81 -29.67 -7.80
N GLU A 22 -29.32 -30.03 -6.63
CA GLU A 22 -29.73 -29.41 -5.37
C GLU A 22 -29.42 -27.90 -5.37
N GLN A 23 -30.36 -27.16 -4.75
CA GLN A 23 -30.39 -25.73 -4.45
C GLN A 23 -30.49 -24.73 -5.62
N ILE A 24 -31.47 -23.82 -5.47
CA ILE A 24 -31.48 -22.52 -6.13
C ILE A 24 -30.21 -21.78 -5.68
N LEU A 25 -29.27 -21.61 -6.62
CA LEU A 25 -28.27 -20.55 -6.53
C LEU A 25 -29.04 -19.24 -6.72
N TYR A 26 -29.27 -18.51 -5.62
CA TYR A 26 -29.87 -17.19 -5.70
C TYR A 26 -28.89 -16.25 -6.40
N LEU A 27 -29.18 -15.91 -7.65
CA LEU A 27 -28.54 -14.81 -8.33
C LEU A 27 -29.16 -13.52 -7.78
N TYR A 28 -28.54 -12.96 -6.74
CA TYR A 28 -28.90 -11.63 -6.26
C TYR A 28 -28.59 -10.61 -7.36
N PRO A 29 -29.58 -9.90 -7.94
CA PRO A 29 -29.35 -8.97 -9.05
C PRO A 29 -28.46 -7.78 -8.67
N ASN A 30 -28.35 -7.48 -7.38
CA ASN A 30 -27.42 -6.53 -6.78
C ASN A 30 -26.78 -7.22 -5.56
N GLY A 31 -25.78 -8.10 -5.77
CA GLY A 31 -25.12 -8.81 -4.67
C GLY A 31 -24.62 -7.83 -3.61
N GLN A 32 -25.29 -7.80 -2.44
CA GLN A 32 -24.97 -6.89 -1.34
C GLN A 32 -23.75 -7.35 -0.53
N ALA A 33 -23.12 -8.48 -0.91
CA ALA A 33 -21.94 -9.00 -0.25
C ALA A 33 -20.82 -9.49 -1.20
N PRO A 34 -20.28 -8.62 -2.08
CA PRO A 34 -19.23 -9.02 -3.01
C PRO A 34 -17.87 -9.23 -2.33
N LEU A 35 -17.55 -8.49 -1.26
CA LEU A 35 -16.24 -8.53 -0.63
C LEU A 35 -16.05 -9.79 0.24
N THR A 36 -17.05 -10.13 1.04
CA THR A 36 -17.22 -11.37 1.82
C THR A 36 -17.18 -12.58 0.91
N ALA A 37 -17.81 -12.51 -0.27
CA ALA A 37 -17.71 -13.59 -1.25
C ALA A 37 -16.27 -13.79 -1.73
N ILE A 38 -15.52 -12.72 -2.00
CA ILE A 38 -14.10 -12.80 -2.38
C ILE A 38 -13.24 -13.28 -1.20
N LEU A 39 -13.45 -12.74 0.00
CA LEU A 39 -12.74 -13.12 1.23
C LEU A 39 -12.94 -14.61 1.56
N SER A 40 -14.10 -15.19 1.22
CA SER A 40 -14.36 -16.63 1.41
C SER A 40 -13.48 -17.55 0.55
N MET A 41 -12.89 -17.03 -0.52
CA MET A 41 -11.97 -17.77 -1.39
C MET A 41 -10.49 -17.55 -1.03
N LEU A 42 -10.18 -16.65 -0.10
CA LEU A 42 -8.82 -16.41 0.35
C LEU A 42 -8.42 -17.43 1.43
N SER A 43 -7.12 -17.72 1.53
CA SER A 43 -6.58 -18.56 2.60
C SER A 43 -6.76 -17.87 3.96
N SER A 44 -7.42 -18.55 4.90
CA SER A 44 -7.60 -18.07 6.27
C SER A 44 -6.63 -18.74 7.25
N GLU A 45 -6.11 -17.98 8.20
CA GLU A 45 -5.39 -18.49 9.37
C GLU A 45 -6.18 -18.17 10.65
N LYS A 46 -6.15 -19.08 11.63
CA LYS A 46 -6.81 -18.84 12.91
C LYS A 46 -5.88 -18.02 13.80
N VAL A 47 -6.40 -16.94 14.35
CA VAL A 47 -5.71 -16.09 15.32
C VAL A 47 -6.31 -16.35 16.71
N ASP A 48 -5.46 -16.38 17.74
CA ASP A 48 -5.81 -16.64 19.14
C ASP A 48 -5.87 -15.37 20.01
N ASP A 49 -5.41 -14.23 19.48
CA ASP A 49 -5.39 -12.93 20.16
C ASP A 49 -6.39 -11.93 19.52
N PRO A 50 -7.05 -11.07 20.33
CA PRO A 50 -7.79 -9.90 19.84
C PRO A 50 -6.98 -8.92 18.95
N GLN A 51 -5.64 -8.94 19.02
CA GLN A 51 -4.74 -8.12 18.21
C GLN A 51 -3.86 -8.97 17.31
N PHE A 52 -4.06 -8.84 16.00
CA PHE A 52 -3.18 -9.44 15.00
C PHE A 52 -2.02 -8.49 14.67
N HIS A 53 -0.80 -9.01 14.70
CA HIS A 53 0.41 -8.26 14.43
C HIS A 53 1.14 -8.85 13.23
N TRP A 54 1.69 -7.98 12.39
CA TRP A 54 2.60 -8.39 11.33
C TRP A 54 3.77 -7.41 11.22
N TRP A 55 4.89 -7.93 10.73
CA TRP A 55 6.10 -7.15 10.51
C TRP A 55 6.13 -6.68 9.06
N THR A 56 6.18 -5.37 8.85
CA THR A 56 6.40 -4.79 7.52
C THR A 56 7.73 -4.07 7.53
N GLN A 57 8.57 -4.39 6.54
CA GLN A 57 9.72 -3.57 6.24
C GLN A 57 9.31 -2.59 5.15
N GLU A 58 8.98 -1.37 5.55
CA GLU A 58 8.64 -0.31 4.60
C GLU A 58 9.89 0.11 3.81
N GLN A 59 9.76 0.13 2.49
CA GLN A 59 10.76 0.75 1.64
C GLN A 59 10.56 2.27 1.73
N SER A 60 11.36 2.92 2.58
CA SER A 60 11.35 4.38 2.67
C SER A 60 11.75 5.01 1.32
N ALA A 61 11.10 6.12 0.97
CA ALA A 61 11.24 6.79 -0.31
C ALA A 61 12.69 7.24 -0.58
N VAL A 62 13.08 7.17 -1.85
CA VAL A 62 14.41 7.57 -2.35
C VAL A 62 14.44 9.07 -2.73
N ALA A 63 13.36 9.78 -2.39
CA ALA A 63 13.16 11.21 -2.61
C ALA A 63 12.46 11.81 -1.40
N GLY A 64 12.57 13.12 -1.22
CA GLY A 64 11.87 13.83 -0.16
C GLY A 64 12.09 15.33 -0.19
N ALA A 65 11.52 16.02 0.80
CA ALA A 65 11.57 17.46 0.89
C ALA A 65 12.92 17.95 1.42
N VAL A 66 13.39 19.07 0.87
CA VAL A 66 14.50 19.88 1.35
C VAL A 66 13.95 20.98 2.22
N ALA A 67 14.49 21.16 3.42
CA ALA A 67 14.06 22.20 4.36
C ALA A 67 14.76 23.54 4.11
N GLY A 68 15.96 23.50 3.54
CA GLY A 68 16.76 24.69 3.21
C GLY A 68 18.16 24.32 2.75
N ILE A 69 18.83 25.27 2.10
CA ILE A 69 20.20 25.12 1.58
C ILE A 69 21.08 26.25 2.11
N TYR A 70 22.30 25.90 2.50
CA TYR A 70 23.22 26.77 3.22
C TYR A 70 24.63 26.67 2.64
N THR A 71 25.45 27.69 2.85
CA THR A 71 26.87 27.72 2.42
C THR A 71 27.82 27.17 3.48
N LEU A 72 27.35 27.07 4.73
CA LEU A 72 28.14 26.59 5.87
C LEU A 72 27.44 25.42 6.60
N PRO A 73 28.21 24.51 7.22
CA PRO A 73 27.66 23.33 7.90
C PRO A 73 26.86 23.65 9.16
N ASP A 74 27.02 24.85 9.72
CA ASP A 74 26.31 25.33 10.91
C ASP A 74 24.94 25.96 10.58
N LEU A 75 24.54 25.98 9.30
CA LEU A 75 23.27 26.50 8.83
C LEU A 75 23.07 27.99 9.12
N THR A 76 24.16 28.76 9.31
CA THR A 76 24.09 30.18 9.67
C THR A 76 23.82 31.10 8.47
N ILE A 77 24.29 30.72 7.29
CA ILE A 77 24.20 31.51 6.06
C ILE A 77 23.44 30.72 5.01
N ALA A 78 22.25 31.21 4.64
CA ALA A 78 21.46 30.65 3.55
C ALA A 78 22.19 30.82 2.22
N TYR A 79 22.06 29.84 1.34
CA TYR A 79 22.54 29.93 -0.03
C TYR A 79 21.67 30.91 -0.83
N VAL A 80 22.28 31.75 -1.66
CA VAL A 80 21.60 32.84 -2.39
C VAL A 80 21.92 32.79 -3.90
N GLY A 81 22.20 31.58 -4.41
CA GLY A 81 22.51 31.36 -5.82
C GLY A 81 23.98 31.51 -6.21
N GLY A 82 24.28 31.23 -7.48
CA GLY A 82 25.57 31.48 -8.11
C GLY A 82 26.68 30.46 -7.83
N GLY A 83 26.31 29.29 -7.29
CA GLY A 83 27.22 28.18 -7.07
C GLY A 83 27.77 27.63 -8.39
N VAL A 84 29.06 27.31 -8.39
CA VAL A 84 29.75 26.74 -9.54
C VAL A 84 30.06 25.26 -9.31
N ALA A 85 30.30 24.53 -10.40
CA ALA A 85 30.71 23.15 -10.33
C ALA A 85 31.95 23.00 -9.43
N GLY A 86 31.81 22.18 -8.38
CA GLY A 86 32.85 21.94 -7.40
C GLY A 86 32.63 22.61 -6.04
N ASP A 87 31.74 23.60 -5.95
CA ASP A 87 31.34 24.20 -4.67
C ASP A 87 30.62 23.19 -3.79
N VAL A 88 30.71 23.40 -2.47
CA VAL A 88 30.04 22.56 -1.48
C VAL A 88 28.91 23.37 -0.85
N VAL A 89 27.70 22.87 -1.00
CA VAL A 89 26.49 23.38 -0.34
C VAL A 89 26.00 22.40 0.70
N TYR A 90 25.34 22.91 1.73
CA TYR A 90 24.81 22.14 2.84
C TYR A 90 23.29 22.10 2.77
N VAL A 91 22.74 20.92 2.47
CA VAL A 91 21.30 20.71 2.31
C VAL A 91 20.73 20.15 3.60
N GLN A 92 19.75 20.84 4.17
CA GLN A 92 19.04 20.40 5.37
C GLN A 92 17.83 19.55 5.00
N ILE A 93 17.75 18.36 5.59
CA ILE A 93 16.61 17.45 5.43
C ILE A 93 16.16 16.91 6.80
N THR A 94 14.98 16.31 6.86
CA THR A 94 14.53 15.62 8.07
C THR A 94 15.32 14.32 8.27
N THR A 95 15.64 13.97 9.51
CA THR A 95 16.49 12.81 9.82
C THR A 95 15.91 11.48 9.33
N VAL A 96 14.57 11.35 9.23
CA VAL A 96 13.92 10.13 8.72
C VAL A 96 14.33 9.84 7.26
N LEU A 97 14.48 10.89 6.45
CA LEU A 97 14.88 10.79 5.04
C LEU A 97 16.39 10.52 4.88
N ALA A 98 17.21 10.96 5.85
CA ALA A 98 18.66 10.82 5.82
C ALA A 98 19.16 9.37 6.05
N ASN A 99 18.29 8.47 6.52
CA ASN A 99 18.66 7.09 6.82
C ASN A 99 19.13 6.31 5.59
N ARG A 100 18.65 6.66 4.38
CA ARG A 100 19.06 6.03 3.12
C ARG A 100 20.21 6.73 2.42
N ILE A 101 20.72 7.81 3.00
CA ILE A 101 21.75 8.64 2.40
C ILE A 101 23.09 8.32 3.06
N ARG A 102 24.12 8.12 2.23
CA ARG A 102 25.52 7.91 2.59
C ARG A 102 26.40 8.76 1.68
N SER A 103 27.64 8.94 2.08
CA SER A 103 28.67 9.53 1.22
C SER A 103 28.82 8.73 -0.07
N GLY A 104 29.12 9.42 -1.16
CA GLY A 104 29.24 8.81 -2.49
C GLY A 104 27.92 8.67 -3.26
N HIS A 105 26.76 8.95 -2.65
CA HIS A 105 25.52 9.03 -3.43
C HIS A 105 25.49 10.27 -4.35
N GLN A 106 24.82 10.10 -5.49
CA GLN A 106 24.50 11.17 -6.41
C GLN A 106 23.05 11.61 -6.15
N ILE A 107 22.86 12.91 -5.98
CA ILE A 107 21.58 13.52 -5.65
C ILE A 107 21.20 14.51 -6.74
N LEU A 108 19.91 14.56 -7.06
CA LEU A 108 19.28 15.59 -7.86
C LEU A 108 18.49 16.48 -6.91
N LEU A 109 18.76 17.77 -6.95
CA LEU A 109 18.05 18.83 -6.24
C LEU A 109 17.14 19.53 -7.25
N ARG A 110 15.89 19.77 -6.87
CA ARG A 110 14.83 20.28 -7.74
C ARG A 110 13.90 21.20 -6.98
N ASP A 111 13.47 22.26 -7.63
CA ASP A 111 12.30 23.05 -7.24
C ASP A 111 11.03 22.45 -7.86
N ALA A 112 10.00 22.19 -7.04
CA ALA A 112 8.69 21.75 -7.52
C ALA A 112 7.94 22.82 -8.30
N SER A 113 8.25 24.09 -8.07
CA SER A 113 7.61 25.22 -8.74
C SER A 113 8.20 25.43 -10.14
N ASP A 114 9.49 25.13 -10.33
CA ASP A 114 10.17 25.20 -11.62
C ASP A 114 11.09 23.99 -11.88
N TYR A 115 10.61 23.05 -12.72
CA TYR A 115 11.35 21.86 -13.13
C TYR A 115 12.61 22.13 -13.96
N ARG A 116 12.88 23.38 -14.35
CA ARG A 116 14.11 23.76 -15.04
C ARG A 116 15.29 23.90 -14.08
N VAL A 117 15.01 24.11 -12.79
CA VAL A 117 16.01 24.21 -11.72
C VAL A 117 16.36 22.81 -11.21
N ASP A 118 16.95 22.01 -12.08
CA ASP A 118 17.54 20.73 -11.71
C ASP A 118 19.04 20.91 -11.54
N VAL A 119 19.55 20.63 -10.35
CA VAL A 119 21.00 20.66 -10.07
C VAL A 119 21.44 19.33 -9.47
N VAL A 120 22.47 18.75 -10.07
CA VAL A 120 23.02 17.47 -9.68
C VAL A 120 24.28 17.67 -8.82
N GLY A 121 24.34 16.92 -7.73
CA GLY A 121 25.45 16.93 -6.79
C GLY A 121 25.91 15.55 -6.34
N LYS A 122 27.12 15.51 -5.79
CA LYS A 122 27.67 14.35 -5.09
C LYS A 122 27.71 14.61 -3.60
N ILE A 123 27.24 13.64 -2.81
CA ILE A 123 27.27 13.72 -1.35
C ILE A 123 28.68 13.37 -0.85
N THR A 124 29.33 14.33 -0.19
CA THR A 124 30.66 14.16 0.40
C THR A 124 30.60 13.76 1.88
N GLY A 125 29.55 14.17 2.59
CA GLY A 125 29.35 13.84 4.00
C GLY A 125 27.90 13.96 4.42
N VAL A 126 27.54 13.24 5.49
CA VAL A 126 26.19 13.24 6.07
C VAL A 126 26.31 13.38 7.58
N THR A 127 25.86 14.52 8.12
CA THR A 127 25.80 14.77 9.56
C THR A 127 24.37 14.53 10.03
N ARG A 128 24.17 13.47 10.83
CA ARG A 128 22.83 13.09 11.33
C ARG A 128 22.57 13.72 12.68
N GLY A 129 21.55 14.58 12.77
CA GLY A 129 21.04 15.14 14.02
C GLY A 129 19.76 14.46 14.49
N THR A 130 19.18 14.94 15.59
CA THR A 130 17.94 14.38 16.17
C THR A 130 16.70 14.69 15.34
N THR A 131 16.51 15.96 14.96
CA THR A 131 15.36 16.41 14.14
C THR A 131 15.74 16.58 12.68
N ASN A 132 16.88 17.24 12.42
CA ASN A 132 17.37 17.56 11.10
C ASN A 132 18.73 16.93 10.87
N SER A 133 18.99 16.54 9.63
CA SER A 133 20.27 16.05 9.14
C SER A 133 20.78 16.96 8.04
N VAL A 134 22.09 17.15 7.99
CA VAL A 134 22.75 18.04 7.04
C VAL A 134 23.58 17.21 6.08
N LEU A 135 23.35 17.39 4.79
CA LEU A 135 24.08 16.75 3.70
C LEU A 135 25.10 17.75 3.14
N ALA A 136 26.38 17.38 3.15
CA ALA A 136 27.39 18.12 2.39
C ALA A 136 27.34 17.63 0.93
N VAL A 137 26.92 18.51 0.03
CA VAL A 137 26.72 18.22 -1.40
C VAL A 137 27.71 19.04 -2.20
N LYS A 138 28.61 18.36 -2.91
CA LYS A 138 29.48 18.98 -3.91
C LYS A 138 28.72 19.07 -5.23
N LEU A 139 28.54 20.27 -5.75
CA LEU A 139 27.88 20.50 -7.03
C LEU A 139 28.70 19.90 -8.18
N LEU A 140 28.03 19.21 -9.11
CA LEU A 140 28.66 18.63 -10.30
C LEU A 140 28.47 19.50 -11.55
N GLU A 141 27.60 20.49 -11.46
CA GLU A 141 27.31 21.48 -12.50
C GLU A 141 27.16 22.86 -11.86
N ASP A 142 27.12 23.89 -12.70
CA ASP A 142 26.86 25.26 -12.28
C ASP A 142 25.36 25.45 -11.99
N ASP A 143 25.03 26.26 -11.00
CA ASP A 143 23.65 26.67 -10.72
C ASP A 143 23.21 27.77 -11.70
N ASN A 144 23.04 27.41 -12.98
CA ASN A 144 22.67 28.33 -14.06
C ASN A 144 21.51 27.81 -14.93
N ASN A 145 20.78 26.81 -14.46
CA ASN A 145 19.85 26.04 -15.29
C ASN A 145 18.56 26.82 -15.63
N ALA A 146 18.15 27.78 -14.79
CA ALA A 146 17.01 28.66 -15.06
C ALA A 146 17.46 30.09 -15.42
N THR A 147 17.70 30.31 -16.72
CA THR A 147 18.17 31.59 -17.28
C THR A 147 17.06 32.60 -17.60
N ALA A 148 15.78 32.27 -17.39
CA ALA A 148 14.64 33.12 -17.79
C ALA A 148 13.78 33.54 -16.60
N ALA A 149 13.40 34.84 -16.57
CA ALA A 149 12.76 35.49 -15.44
C ALA A 149 11.32 35.01 -15.12
N PRO A 150 10.92 34.92 -13.83
CA PRO A 150 11.77 35.08 -12.65
C PRO A 150 12.83 33.98 -12.60
N ALA A 151 14.09 34.36 -12.37
CA ALA A 151 15.18 33.41 -12.27
C ALA A 151 15.05 32.73 -10.90
N HIS A 152 14.62 31.48 -10.92
CA HIS A 152 14.73 30.58 -9.78
C HIS A 152 16.11 29.93 -9.83
N ASP A 153 16.66 29.60 -8.66
CA ASP A 153 17.96 28.94 -8.56
C ASP A 153 17.90 27.87 -7.48
N LEU A 154 19.04 27.24 -7.21
CA LEU A 154 19.10 26.18 -6.20
C LEU A 154 18.64 26.65 -4.80
N SER A 155 18.64 27.94 -4.48
CA SER A 155 18.14 28.43 -3.18
C SER A 155 16.63 28.18 -2.96
N ASP A 156 15.85 28.07 -4.04
CA ASP A 156 14.42 27.77 -4.00
C ASP A 156 14.12 26.25 -4.00
N CYS A 157 15.14 25.40 -4.05
CA CYS A 157 14.97 23.95 -4.10
C CYS A 157 14.21 23.40 -2.89
N ASP A 158 13.10 22.70 -3.15
CA ASP A 158 12.23 22.12 -2.14
C ASP A 158 12.23 20.58 -2.13
N ASN A 159 12.82 19.94 -3.14
CA ASN A 159 12.80 18.49 -3.28
C ASN A 159 14.16 17.93 -3.70
N PHE A 160 14.45 16.72 -3.23
CA PHE A 160 15.62 15.96 -3.64
C PHE A 160 15.25 14.54 -4.06
N LYS A 161 16.12 13.95 -4.89
CA LYS A 161 16.04 12.54 -5.29
C LYS A 161 17.42 11.93 -5.41
N ILE A 162 17.63 10.74 -4.85
CA ILE A 162 18.87 9.99 -5.07
C ILE A 162 18.78 9.34 -6.46
N ILE A 163 19.72 9.69 -7.35
CA ILE A 163 19.73 9.24 -8.75
C ILE A 163 20.83 8.22 -9.04
N GLY A 164 21.74 7.97 -8.09
CA GLY A 164 22.81 7.00 -8.26
C GLY A 164 23.86 7.03 -7.16
N ASN A 165 25.04 6.50 -7.48
CA ASN A 165 26.25 6.66 -6.67
C ASN A 165 27.47 6.89 -7.59
N ILE A 166 28.47 7.59 -7.08
CA ILE A 166 29.71 7.92 -7.79
C ILE A 166 30.88 7.67 -6.85
N ASN A 167 31.62 6.59 -7.10
CA ASN A 167 32.75 6.15 -6.29
C ASN A 167 34.06 6.19 -7.10
N PRO A 168 35.19 6.55 -6.49
CA PRO A 168 36.49 6.51 -7.16
C PRO A 168 36.95 5.05 -7.40
N GLU A 169 37.72 4.84 -8.47
CA GLU A 169 38.38 3.57 -8.74
C GLU A 169 39.40 3.25 -7.62
N GLY A 170 39.35 2.03 -7.07
CA GLY A 170 40.20 1.63 -5.94
C GLY A 170 39.84 2.25 -4.59
N GLY A 171 38.68 2.91 -4.47
CA GLY A 171 38.20 3.46 -3.21
C GLY A 171 37.76 2.40 -2.19
N GLU A 172 37.65 2.82 -0.92
CA GLU A 172 37.11 1.96 0.14
C GLU A 172 35.65 1.54 -0.15
N MET A 173 35.26 0.37 0.37
CA MET A 173 33.90 -0.11 0.24
C MET A 173 32.94 0.85 0.96
N PRO A 174 31.91 1.38 0.27
CA PRO A 174 30.96 2.29 0.89
C PRO A 174 30.12 1.64 2.01
N ASP A 175 29.71 2.44 3.00
CA ASP A 175 28.92 1.97 4.15
C ASP A 175 27.61 1.27 3.74
N ALA A 176 27.28 0.20 4.46
CA ALA A 176 26.04 -0.55 4.27
C ALA A 176 24.85 0.19 4.90
N ILE A 177 23.69 0.14 4.23
CA ILE A 177 22.43 0.71 4.72
C ILE A 177 21.51 -0.45 5.08
N ALA A 178 21.10 -0.53 6.35
CA ALA A 178 20.13 -1.49 6.84
C ALA A 178 18.82 -0.77 7.21
N LEU A 179 17.68 -1.41 6.89
CA LEU A 179 16.36 -0.97 7.31
C LEU A 179 15.81 -1.96 8.32
N ASN A 180 15.17 -1.44 9.38
CA ASN A 180 14.54 -2.26 10.39
C ASN A 180 13.05 -2.43 10.07
N PRO A 181 12.47 -3.62 10.28
CA PRO A 181 11.03 -3.82 10.15
C PRO A 181 10.28 -3.08 11.26
N VAL A 182 9.08 -2.61 10.93
CA VAL A 182 8.15 -1.96 11.87
C VAL A 182 7.00 -2.93 12.18
N LYS A 183 6.51 -2.88 13.41
CA LYS A 183 5.36 -3.67 13.87
C LYS A 183 4.08 -2.93 13.50
N VAL A 184 3.24 -3.56 12.68
CA VAL A 184 1.88 -3.09 12.39
C VAL A 184 0.89 -4.01 13.10
N TYR A 185 -0.26 -3.47 13.49
CA TYR A 185 -1.29 -4.23 14.18
C TYR A 185 -2.69 -3.88 13.68
N ASN A 186 -3.61 -4.83 13.81
CA ASN A 186 -5.05 -4.64 13.63
C ASN A 186 -5.82 -5.45 14.68
N TYR A 187 -7.04 -5.01 15.00
CA TYR A 187 -7.93 -5.74 15.89
C TYR A 187 -8.74 -6.78 15.13
N THR A 188 -8.99 -7.92 15.77
CA THR A 188 -9.93 -8.92 15.27
C THR A 188 -11.32 -8.63 15.83
N GLN A 189 -12.35 -8.75 14.98
CA GLN A 189 -13.74 -8.54 15.36
C GLN A 189 -14.52 -9.85 15.28
N ILE A 190 -15.42 -10.06 16.25
CA ILE A 190 -16.30 -11.24 16.29
C ILE A 190 -17.72 -10.79 15.92
N PHE A 191 -18.22 -11.25 14.77
CA PHE A 191 -19.59 -11.04 14.35
C PHE A 191 -20.51 -12.11 14.97
N ARG A 192 -21.68 -11.71 15.47
CA ARG A 192 -22.66 -12.62 16.09
C ARG A 192 -24.09 -12.20 15.72
N THR A 193 -24.79 -13.05 14.99
CA THR A 193 -26.20 -12.83 14.61
C THR A 193 -27.08 -13.91 15.26
N PRO A 194 -28.01 -13.55 16.17
CA PRO A 194 -28.78 -14.53 16.92
C PRO A 194 -29.92 -15.14 16.07
N LEU A 195 -30.06 -16.47 16.12
CA LEU A 195 -31.23 -17.20 15.61
C LEU A 195 -31.92 -17.92 16.77
N SER A 196 -33.17 -17.58 17.05
CA SER A 196 -33.95 -18.26 18.10
C SER A 196 -35.40 -18.47 17.67
N LEU A 197 -35.88 -19.70 17.82
CA LEU A 197 -37.28 -20.07 17.61
C LEU A 197 -37.77 -20.87 18.81
N THR A 198 -39.01 -20.63 19.25
CA THR A 198 -39.58 -21.37 20.37
C THR A 198 -39.90 -22.81 19.95
N ARG A 199 -39.82 -23.75 20.91
CA ARG A 199 -40.08 -25.18 20.65
C ARG A 199 -41.51 -25.44 20.14
N THR A 200 -42.46 -24.58 20.49
CA THR A 200 -43.84 -24.64 19.99
C THR A 200 -43.92 -24.20 18.52
N ALA A 201 -43.23 -23.10 18.15
CA ALA A 201 -43.17 -22.63 16.77
C ALA A 201 -42.47 -23.62 15.83
N LEU A 202 -41.47 -24.37 16.32
CA LEU A 202 -40.82 -25.44 15.54
C LEU A 202 -41.73 -26.64 15.27
N LYS A 203 -42.74 -26.88 16.12
CA LYS A 203 -43.67 -28.01 15.99
C LYS A 203 -44.96 -27.65 15.23
N THR A 204 -45.28 -26.36 15.12
CA THR A 204 -46.44 -25.91 14.33
C THR A 204 -46.21 -26.16 12.85
N ARG A 205 -47.08 -26.97 12.24
CA ARG A 205 -47.04 -27.23 10.79
C ARG A 205 -47.57 -26.00 10.07
N LEU A 206 -46.70 -25.35 9.32
CA LEU A 206 -47.03 -24.14 8.58
C LEU A 206 -47.25 -24.47 7.11
N ARG A 207 -48.09 -23.67 6.45
CA ARG A 207 -48.42 -23.85 5.04
C ARG A 207 -47.24 -23.48 4.10
N THR A 208 -46.28 -22.72 4.61
CA THR A 208 -45.14 -22.15 3.88
C THR A 208 -43.86 -23.00 3.95
N GLY A 209 -43.95 -24.26 4.41
CA GLY A 209 -42.80 -25.14 4.58
C GLY A 209 -42.09 -24.96 5.93
N ASP A 210 -40.82 -25.37 6.00
CA ASP A 210 -40.00 -25.34 7.21
C ASP A 210 -39.48 -23.92 7.50
N GLN A 211 -40.08 -23.26 8.51
CA GLN A 211 -39.68 -21.92 8.94
C GLN A 211 -38.28 -21.87 9.54
N TYR A 212 -37.77 -22.98 10.09
CA TYR A 212 -36.43 -22.99 10.66
C TYR A 212 -35.36 -22.81 9.57
N GLN A 213 -35.51 -23.51 8.44
CA GLN A 213 -34.59 -23.39 7.31
C GLN A 213 -34.61 -21.98 6.72
N LYS A 214 -35.80 -21.38 6.63
CA LYS A 214 -35.97 -20.00 6.17
C LYS A 214 -35.32 -18.99 7.13
N ALA A 215 -35.60 -19.08 8.42
CA ALA A 215 -35.02 -18.18 9.41
C ALA A 215 -33.49 -18.35 9.49
N LYS A 216 -32.99 -19.57 9.28
CA LYS A 216 -31.56 -19.85 9.16
C LYS A 216 -30.95 -19.20 7.91
N SER A 217 -31.60 -19.27 6.75
CA SER A 217 -31.10 -18.59 5.55
C SER A 217 -31.10 -17.07 5.71
N GLU A 218 -32.16 -16.50 6.29
CA GLU A 218 -32.25 -15.05 6.55
C GLU A 218 -31.18 -14.59 7.55
N ALA A 219 -30.94 -15.36 8.62
CA ALA A 219 -29.89 -15.04 9.59
C ALA A 219 -28.48 -15.11 8.97
N LEU A 220 -28.21 -16.07 8.09
CA LEU A 220 -26.93 -16.16 7.37
C LEU A 220 -26.73 -14.99 6.39
N GLU A 221 -27.80 -14.57 5.73
CA GLU A 221 -27.79 -13.44 4.82
C GLU A 221 -27.55 -12.12 5.57
N MET A 222 -28.27 -11.87 6.67
CA MET A 222 -28.04 -10.72 7.55
C MET A 222 -26.62 -10.71 8.12
N HIS A 223 -26.11 -11.87 8.54
CA HIS A 223 -24.73 -11.99 9.03
C HIS A 223 -23.70 -11.61 7.96
N SER A 224 -23.93 -12.02 6.71
CA SER A 224 -23.08 -11.66 5.58
C SER A 224 -23.11 -10.16 5.30
N TRP A 225 -24.26 -9.50 5.41
CA TRP A 225 -24.36 -8.05 5.22
C TRP A 225 -23.70 -7.27 6.36
N GLU A 226 -23.84 -7.73 7.59
CA GLU A 226 -23.17 -7.11 8.75
C GLU A 226 -21.65 -7.20 8.65
N MET A 227 -21.10 -8.30 8.10
CA MET A 227 -19.67 -8.42 7.82
C MET A 227 -19.22 -7.45 6.72
N GLU A 228 -19.98 -7.32 5.63
CA GLU A 228 -19.67 -6.37 4.54
C GLU A 228 -19.61 -4.92 4.98
N LEU A 229 -20.61 -4.48 5.74
CA LEU A 229 -20.67 -3.11 6.24
C LEU A 229 -19.51 -2.77 7.17
N ALA A 230 -18.90 -3.77 7.81
CA ALA A 230 -17.72 -3.58 8.64
C ALA A 230 -16.40 -3.54 7.81
N TYR A 231 -16.44 -3.97 6.55
CA TYR A 231 -15.28 -3.93 5.66
C TYR A 231 -15.24 -2.69 4.74
N LEU A 232 -16.33 -1.91 4.68
CA LEU A 232 -16.41 -0.60 4.01
C LEU A 232 -15.93 0.52 4.92
#